data_AF-A0A431W9S7-F1
#
_entry.id   AF-A0A431W9S7-F1
#
_cell.length_a   1.000
_cell.length_b   1.000
_cell.length_c   1.000
_cell.angle_alpha   90.00
_cell.angle_beta   90.00
_cell.angle_gamma   90.00
#
_symmetry.space_group_name_H-M   'P 1'
#
loop_
_entity.id
_entity.type
_entity.pdbx_description
1 polymer ?
#
loop_
_entity_poly.entity_id
_entity_poly.type
_entity_poly.pdbx_seq_one_letter_code
_entity_poly.pdbx_strand_id
1 'polypeptide(L)'
;MSRKRTQVSQYYVIAAVVAAELNHTLTYCKQINLTASNAQAASSRVGNAALGFKALTGFIDDLACYTMKAATDINILAHKASKLATDTARAATALKHFEKAKKNAREAKFASTIAPAVEKTSQNYQQLQHSFQHLINQMEVQLHELKRNLRTANILASICRIEACRVDVANQATFNDVANRVDNVANLIRQRVDNAIALFDGSSGQEAA
;
A
#
# COMPACT_ATOMS: atom_id res chain seq x y z
N MET A 1 -21.71 24.72 -9.58
CA MET A 1 -20.37 24.72 -10.21
C MET A 1 -19.56 23.55 -9.66
N SER A 2 -19.54 22.42 -10.39
CA SER A 2 -18.75 21.24 -10.00
C SER A 2 -17.27 21.51 -10.29
N ARG A 3 -16.44 21.67 -9.25
CA ARG A 3 -14.99 21.77 -9.41
C ARG A 3 -14.49 20.41 -9.91
N LYS A 4 -14.24 20.26 -11.22
CA LYS A 4 -13.43 19.14 -11.73
C LYS A 4 -12.10 19.16 -10.97
N ARG A 5 -11.91 18.21 -10.04
CA ARG A 5 -10.61 17.99 -9.39
C ARG A 5 -9.63 17.65 -10.52
N THR A 6 -8.51 18.36 -10.57
CA THR A 6 -7.41 17.98 -11.47
C THR A 6 -6.95 16.58 -11.09
N GLN A 7 -6.59 15.72 -12.05
CA GLN A 7 -6.16 14.34 -11.83
C GLN A 7 -5.10 14.25 -10.70
N VAL A 8 -4.15 15.19 -10.69
CA VAL A 8 -3.14 15.32 -9.63
C VAL A 8 -3.77 15.44 -8.24
N SER A 9 -4.81 16.29 -8.07
CA SER A 9 -5.59 16.45 -6.82
C SER A 9 -6.22 15.16 -6.34
N GLN A 10 -6.65 14.28 -7.25
CA GLN A 10 -7.25 13.00 -6.92
C GLN A 10 -6.17 12.03 -6.44
N TYR A 11 -5.01 11.99 -7.10
CA TYR A 11 -3.93 11.10 -6.68
C TYR A 11 -3.28 11.46 -5.34
N TYR A 12 -3.35 12.71 -4.88
CA TYR A 12 -2.97 13.03 -3.48
C TYR A 12 -3.80 12.28 -2.47
N VAL A 13 -5.12 12.32 -2.68
CA VAL A 13 -6.07 11.68 -1.77
C VAL A 13 -5.83 10.18 -1.80
N ILE A 14 -5.57 9.62 -2.98
CA ILE A 14 -5.22 8.21 -3.15
C ILE A 14 -3.94 7.87 -2.38
N ALA A 15 -2.83 8.58 -2.60
CA ALA A 15 -1.57 8.29 -1.92
C ALA A 15 -1.66 8.39 -0.38
N ALA A 16 -2.38 9.39 0.12
CA ALA A 16 -2.59 9.57 1.56
C ALA A 16 -3.48 8.46 2.15
N VAL A 17 -4.54 8.07 1.46
CA VAL A 17 -5.42 6.98 1.91
C VAL A 17 -4.71 5.63 1.84
N VAL A 18 -3.94 5.36 0.78
CA VAL A 18 -3.11 4.15 0.67
C VAL A 18 -2.10 4.07 1.81
N ALA A 19 -1.40 5.16 2.13
CA ALA A 19 -0.50 5.20 3.28
C ALA A 19 -1.22 4.88 4.61
N ALA A 20 -2.43 5.43 4.80
CA ALA A 20 -3.24 5.13 5.99
C ALA A 20 -3.65 3.64 6.07
N GLU A 21 -4.12 3.05 4.97
CA GLU A 21 -4.52 1.65 4.91
C GLU A 21 -3.34 0.69 5.14
N LEU A 22 -2.15 1.05 4.66
CA LEU A 22 -0.92 0.27 4.88
C LEU A 22 -0.39 0.42 6.30
N ASN A 23 -0.51 1.59 6.90
CA ASN A 23 -0.16 1.77 8.31
C ASN A 23 -1.05 0.91 9.23
N HIS A 24 -2.35 0.79 8.91
CA HIS A 24 -3.22 -0.18 9.57
C HIS A 24 -2.77 -1.63 9.34
N THR A 25 -2.38 -1.97 8.11
CA THR A 25 -1.82 -3.28 7.76
C THR A 25 -0.59 -3.65 8.60
N LEU A 26 0.32 -2.70 8.86
CA LEU A 26 1.49 -2.95 9.71
C LEU A 26 1.12 -3.36 11.14
N THR A 27 0.03 -2.81 11.69
CA THR A 27 -0.49 -3.22 13.01
C THR A 27 -0.95 -4.68 13.00
N TYR A 28 -1.62 -5.09 11.93
CA TYR A 28 -2.06 -6.47 11.74
C TYR A 28 -0.88 -7.44 11.56
N CYS A 29 0.15 -7.08 10.79
CA CYS A 29 1.35 -7.90 10.66
C CYS A 29 2.02 -8.19 12.01
N LYS A 30 2.09 -7.19 12.90
CA LYS A 30 2.61 -7.38 14.27
C LYS A 30 1.78 -8.40 15.06
N GLN A 31 0.46 -8.39 14.90
CA GLN A 31 -0.41 -9.38 15.53
C GLN A 31 -0.18 -10.79 14.99
N ILE A 32 0.08 -10.95 13.68
CA ILE A 32 0.43 -12.25 13.10
C ILE A 32 1.77 -12.75 13.66
N ASN A 33 2.81 -11.91 13.70
CA ASN A 33 4.12 -12.29 14.26
C ASN A 33 4.01 -12.77 15.72
N LEU A 34 3.25 -12.05 16.55
CA LEU A 34 3.01 -12.47 17.94
C LEU A 34 2.27 -13.81 18.01
N THR A 35 1.29 -14.01 17.13
CA THR A 35 0.54 -15.27 17.03
C THR A 35 1.45 -16.41 16.60
N ALA A 36 2.32 -16.19 15.61
CA ALA A 36 3.30 -17.16 15.13
C ALA A 36 4.29 -17.56 16.23
N SER A 37 4.85 -16.57 16.94
CA SER A 37 5.80 -16.80 18.04
C SER A 37 5.17 -17.58 19.20
N ASN A 38 3.94 -17.21 19.60
CA ASN A 38 3.20 -17.93 20.63
C ASN A 38 2.87 -19.37 20.19
N ALA A 39 2.50 -19.56 18.93
CA ALA A 39 2.23 -20.87 18.36
C ALA A 39 3.48 -21.75 18.30
N GLN A 40 4.63 -21.17 17.95
CA GLN A 40 5.91 -21.87 17.92
C GLN A 40 6.34 -22.32 19.32
N ALA A 41 6.13 -21.47 20.34
CA ALA A 41 6.36 -21.83 21.74
C ALA A 41 5.39 -22.91 22.23
N ALA A 42 4.12 -22.90 21.77
CA ALA A 42 3.17 -23.97 22.06
C ALA A 42 3.57 -25.30 21.39
N SER A 43 3.89 -25.30 20.10
CA SER A 43 4.39 -26.49 19.39
C SER A 43 5.64 -27.06 20.03
N SER A 44 6.57 -26.22 20.48
CA SER A 44 7.80 -26.67 21.13
C SER A 44 7.52 -27.36 22.48
N ARG A 45 6.50 -26.91 23.22
CA ARG A 45 6.07 -27.53 24.48
C ARG A 45 5.35 -28.87 24.28
N VAL A 46 4.57 -28.98 23.20
CA VAL A 46 3.86 -30.23 22.84
C VAL A 46 4.81 -31.27 22.23
N GLY A 47 5.96 -30.82 21.69
CA GLY A 47 7.01 -31.70 21.20
C GLY A 47 6.61 -32.46 19.93
N ASN A 48 6.90 -33.76 19.88
CA ASN A 48 6.73 -34.55 18.65
C ASN A 48 5.28 -34.62 18.16
N ALA A 49 4.29 -34.52 19.05
CA ALA A 49 2.87 -34.52 18.68
C ALA A 49 2.43 -33.28 17.86
N ALA A 50 3.25 -32.22 17.83
CA ALA A 50 2.99 -31.00 17.06
C ALA A 50 4.02 -30.72 15.96
N LEU A 51 4.74 -31.75 15.47
CA LEU A 51 5.74 -31.61 14.41
C LEU A 51 5.18 -30.99 13.12
N GLY A 52 3.99 -31.42 12.70
CA GLY A 52 3.29 -30.85 11.54
C GLY A 52 2.98 -29.36 11.75
N PHE A 53 2.49 -29.00 12.94
CA PHE A 53 2.20 -27.62 13.30
C PHE A 53 3.47 -26.75 13.40
N LYS A 54 4.60 -27.31 13.85
CA LYS A 54 5.89 -26.60 13.92
C LYS A 54 6.34 -26.12 12.53
N ALA A 55 6.21 -26.94 11.50
CA ALA A 55 6.51 -26.52 10.13
C ALA A 55 5.60 -25.36 9.68
N LEU A 56 4.31 -25.40 10.05
CA LEU A 56 3.36 -24.33 9.74
C LEU A 56 3.68 -23.02 10.45
N THR A 57 4.20 -23.06 11.69
CA THR A 57 4.61 -21.83 12.38
C THR A 57 5.71 -21.07 11.66
N GLY A 58 6.62 -21.77 10.98
CA GLY A 58 7.62 -21.14 10.10
C GLY A 58 6.97 -20.44 8.91
N PHE A 59 6.02 -21.08 8.25
CA PHE A 59 5.27 -20.45 7.14
C PHE A 59 4.45 -19.24 7.59
N ILE A 60 3.89 -19.26 8.82
CA ILE A 60 3.16 -18.11 9.37
C ILE A 60 4.14 -16.94 9.59
N ASP A 61 5.34 -17.21 10.12
CA ASP A 61 6.37 -16.19 10.33
C ASP A 61 6.88 -15.60 9.00
N ASP A 62 7.15 -16.44 8.00
CA ASP A 62 7.55 -16.02 6.66
C ASP A 62 6.49 -15.13 5.99
N LEU A 63 5.22 -15.54 6.06
CA LEU A 63 4.09 -14.77 5.55
C LEU A 63 4.02 -13.40 6.21
N ALA A 64 4.15 -13.35 7.54
CA ALA A 64 4.03 -12.13 8.30
C ALA A 64 5.21 -11.17 8.08
N CYS A 65 6.43 -11.71 8.00
CA CYS A 65 7.64 -10.97 7.65
C CYS A 65 7.54 -10.39 6.24
N TYR A 66 7.14 -11.19 5.25
CA TYR A 66 6.92 -10.73 3.88
C TYR A 66 5.86 -9.62 3.83
N THR A 67 4.71 -9.84 4.48
CA THR A 67 3.59 -8.88 4.50
C THR A 67 4.01 -7.57 5.15
N MET A 68 4.78 -7.62 6.25
CA MET A 68 5.32 -6.43 6.91
C MET A 68 6.29 -5.67 6.02
N LYS A 69 7.21 -6.37 5.36
CA LYS A 69 8.17 -5.76 4.43
C LYS A 69 7.43 -5.10 3.26
N ALA A 70 6.53 -5.82 2.61
CA ALA A 70 5.74 -5.29 1.50
C ALA A 70 4.92 -4.07 1.91
N ALA A 71 4.19 -4.13 3.03
CA ALA A 71 3.42 -2.98 3.52
C ALA A 71 4.32 -1.77 3.85
N THR A 72 5.52 -1.99 4.37
CA THR A 72 6.50 -0.93 4.65
C THR A 72 7.02 -0.29 3.35
N ASP A 73 7.42 -1.12 2.39
CA ASP A 73 7.94 -0.66 1.09
C ASP A 73 6.89 0.16 0.34
N ILE A 74 5.64 -0.32 0.30
CA ILE A 74 4.52 0.39 -0.34
C ILE A 74 4.22 1.69 0.42
N ASN A 75 4.28 1.71 1.75
CA ASN A 75 4.06 2.93 2.53
C ASN A 75 5.14 4.00 2.25
N ILE A 76 6.40 3.59 2.05
CA ILE A 76 7.48 4.49 1.63
C ILE A 76 7.17 5.07 0.24
N LEU A 77 6.69 4.26 -0.71
CA LEU A 77 6.25 4.76 -2.02
C LEU A 77 5.10 5.75 -1.90
N ALA A 78 4.10 5.47 -1.05
CA ALA A 78 2.96 6.34 -0.80
C ALA A 78 3.36 7.70 -0.21
N HIS A 79 4.32 7.73 0.72
CA HIS A 79 4.88 8.97 1.24
C HIS A 79 5.64 9.76 0.16
N LYS A 80 6.46 9.10 -0.66
CA LYS A 80 7.16 9.75 -1.78
C LYS A 80 6.19 10.30 -2.82
N ALA A 81 5.16 9.53 -3.16
CA ALA A 81 4.10 9.95 -4.07
C ALA A 81 3.36 11.17 -3.52
N SER A 82 2.99 11.19 -2.23
CA SER A 82 2.33 12.33 -1.60
C SER A 82 3.16 13.63 -1.68
N LYS A 83 4.49 13.51 -1.48
CA LYS A 83 5.40 14.65 -1.64
C LYS A 83 5.50 15.11 -3.10
N LEU A 84 5.74 14.19 -4.03
CA LEU A 84 5.83 14.50 -5.45
C LEU A 84 4.53 15.08 -6.01
N ALA A 85 3.38 14.58 -5.57
CA ALA A 85 2.10 15.17 -5.88
C ALA A 85 2.13 16.64 -5.48
N THR A 86 2.54 16.96 -4.22
CA THR A 86 2.60 18.34 -3.66
C THR A 86 3.39 19.25 -4.56
N ASP A 87 4.58 18.80 -4.94
CA ASP A 87 5.48 19.55 -5.80
C ASP A 87 4.88 19.74 -7.21
N THR A 88 4.23 18.71 -7.77
CA THR A 88 3.54 18.77 -9.07
C THR A 88 2.42 19.81 -9.08
N ALA A 89 1.54 19.87 -8.07
CA ALA A 89 0.48 20.90 -8.07
C ALA A 89 1.02 22.31 -7.80
N ARG A 90 2.10 22.44 -7.02
CA ARG A 90 2.79 23.73 -6.86
C ARG A 90 3.37 24.20 -8.19
N ALA A 91 4.03 23.33 -8.94
CA ALA A 91 4.55 23.63 -10.27
C ALA A 91 3.44 23.96 -11.28
N ALA A 92 2.33 23.22 -11.27
CA ALA A 92 1.16 23.51 -12.11
C ALA A 92 0.54 24.89 -11.78
N THR A 93 0.45 25.22 -10.49
CA THR A 93 -0.06 26.51 -10.03
C THR A 93 0.87 27.64 -10.45
N ALA A 94 2.19 27.46 -10.33
CA ALA A 94 3.19 28.41 -10.80
C ALA A 94 3.07 28.66 -12.31
N LEU A 95 2.94 27.59 -13.13
CA LEU A 95 2.72 27.72 -14.58
C LEU A 95 1.44 28.52 -14.89
N LYS A 96 0.35 28.27 -14.18
CA LYS A 96 -0.89 29.05 -14.34
C LYS A 96 -0.70 30.53 -14.00
N HIS A 97 0.09 30.84 -12.98
CA HIS A 97 0.43 32.23 -12.65
C HIS A 97 1.34 32.86 -13.72
N PHE A 98 2.31 32.12 -14.25
CA PHE A 98 3.16 32.57 -15.34
C PHE A 98 2.36 32.89 -16.62
N GLU A 99 1.41 32.04 -16.98
CA GLU A 99 0.50 32.30 -18.11
C GLU A 99 -0.32 33.57 -17.91
N LYS A 100 -0.82 33.79 -16.69
CA LYS A 100 -1.55 35.02 -16.35
C LYS A 100 -0.63 36.25 -16.43
N ALA A 101 0.59 36.16 -15.91
CA ALA A 101 1.58 37.23 -15.97
C ALA A 101 1.96 37.57 -17.41
N LYS A 102 2.21 36.55 -18.25
CA LYS A 102 2.51 36.71 -19.68
C LYS A 102 1.36 37.37 -20.44
N LYS A 103 0.11 37.03 -20.12
CA LYS A 103 -1.07 37.68 -20.71
C LYS A 103 -1.18 39.16 -20.33
N ASN A 104 -0.88 39.49 -19.07
CA ASN A 104 -0.97 40.86 -18.56
C ASN A 104 0.21 41.74 -18.99
N ALA A 105 1.38 41.15 -19.25
CA ALA A 105 2.60 41.86 -19.61
C ALA A 105 2.81 42.04 -21.12
N ARG A 106 1.80 41.79 -21.97
CA ARG A 106 1.94 41.80 -23.44
C ARG A 106 2.57 43.08 -24.01
N GLU A 107 2.33 44.23 -23.38
CA GLU A 107 2.86 45.54 -23.80
C GLU A 107 4.02 46.03 -22.92
N ALA A 108 4.48 45.23 -21.96
CA ALA A 108 5.54 45.62 -21.04
C ALA A 108 6.94 45.48 -21.70
N LYS A 109 7.78 46.51 -21.52
CA LYS A 109 9.15 46.59 -22.06
C LYS A 109 10.04 45.37 -21.76
N PHE A 110 9.79 44.67 -20.64
CA PHE A 110 10.59 43.54 -20.18
C PHE A 110 9.82 42.21 -20.13
N ALA A 111 8.72 42.09 -20.88
CA ALA A 111 7.85 40.90 -20.88
C ALA A 111 8.60 39.59 -21.21
N SER A 112 9.63 39.66 -22.05
CA SER A 112 10.46 38.52 -22.45
C SER A 112 11.33 37.94 -21.34
N THR A 113 11.61 38.71 -20.28
CA THR A 113 12.48 38.28 -19.16
C THR A 113 11.88 37.14 -18.33
N ILE A 114 10.55 36.92 -18.42
CA ILE A 114 9.86 35.84 -17.72
C ILE A 114 10.06 34.48 -18.40
N ALA A 115 10.37 34.46 -19.71
CA ALA A 115 10.37 33.24 -20.52
C ALA A 115 11.31 32.13 -19.99
N PRO A 116 12.55 32.42 -19.55
CA PRO A 116 13.43 31.39 -18.98
C PRO A 116 12.86 30.75 -17.70
N ALA A 117 12.17 31.53 -16.86
CA ALA A 117 11.54 31.01 -15.65
C ALA A 117 10.33 30.12 -15.96
N VAL A 118 9.54 30.46 -17.00
CA VAL A 118 8.43 29.63 -17.49
C VAL A 118 8.97 28.30 -18.01
N GLU A 119 9.99 28.33 -18.86
CA GLU A 119 10.57 27.13 -19.46
C GLU A 119 11.13 26.18 -18.39
N LYS A 120 11.92 26.70 -17.45
CA LYS A 120 12.45 25.92 -16.32
C LYS A 120 11.34 25.30 -15.47
N THR A 121 10.27 26.05 -15.20
CA THR A 121 9.13 25.55 -14.42
C THR A 121 8.36 24.48 -15.19
N SER A 122 8.24 24.61 -16.52
CA SER A 122 7.58 23.65 -17.39
C SER A 122 8.35 22.32 -17.44
N GLN A 123 9.67 22.38 -17.60
CA GLN A 123 10.53 21.19 -17.58
C GLN A 123 10.44 20.47 -16.22
N ASN A 124 10.51 21.23 -15.12
CA ASN A 124 10.36 20.67 -13.78
C ASN A 124 8.97 20.02 -13.57
N TYR A 125 7.90 20.66 -14.06
CA TYR A 125 6.55 20.09 -13.98
C TYR A 125 6.45 18.75 -14.72
N GLN A 126 7.00 18.66 -15.93
CA GLN A 126 7.02 17.41 -16.71
C GLN A 126 7.81 16.32 -15.99
N GLN A 127 8.99 16.63 -15.46
CA GLN A 127 9.81 15.68 -14.71
C GLN A 127 9.10 15.17 -13.46
N LEU A 128 8.46 16.06 -12.70
CA LEU A 128 7.67 15.71 -11.51
C LEU A 128 6.48 14.81 -11.88
N GLN A 129 5.79 15.11 -12.98
CA GLN A 129 4.66 14.32 -13.46
C GLN A 129 5.09 12.90 -13.87
N HIS A 130 6.19 12.75 -14.62
CA HIS A 130 6.73 11.45 -14.99
C HIS A 130 7.17 10.64 -13.76
N SER A 131 7.89 11.27 -12.83
CA SER A 131 8.34 10.62 -11.59
C SER A 131 7.15 10.17 -10.73
N PHE A 132 6.11 10.99 -10.69
CA PHE A 132 4.89 10.69 -9.96
C PHE A 132 4.16 9.48 -10.55
N GLN A 133 3.94 9.45 -11.87
CA GLN A 133 3.28 8.32 -12.53
C GLN A 133 4.05 7.02 -12.33
N HIS A 134 5.39 7.08 -12.38
CA HIS A 134 6.22 5.92 -12.15
C HIS A 134 6.02 5.33 -10.75
N LEU A 135 5.96 6.16 -9.70
CA LEU A 135 5.70 5.70 -8.34
C LEU A 135 4.31 5.10 -8.17
N ILE A 136 3.30 5.68 -8.81
CA ILE A 136 1.92 5.16 -8.75
C ILE A 136 1.87 3.75 -9.34
N ASN A 137 2.44 3.55 -10.53
CA ASN A 137 2.48 2.24 -11.18
C ASN A 137 3.27 1.21 -10.35
N GLN A 138 4.38 1.61 -9.73
CA GLN A 138 5.15 0.72 -8.84
C GLN A 138 4.34 0.29 -7.62
N MET A 139 3.59 1.23 -7.02
CA MET A 139 2.77 0.99 -5.84
C MET A 139 1.62 0.03 -6.15
N GLU A 140 0.96 0.20 -7.30
CA GLU A 140 -0.09 -0.68 -7.79
C GLU A 140 0.41 -2.12 -7.98
N VAL A 141 1.56 -2.30 -8.64
CA VAL A 141 2.18 -3.62 -8.82
C VAL A 141 2.45 -4.29 -7.47
N GLN A 142 3.05 -3.56 -6.52
CA GLN A 142 3.35 -4.11 -5.19
C GLN A 142 2.08 -4.44 -4.38
N LEU A 143 1.02 -3.64 -4.50
CA LEU A 143 -0.28 -3.93 -3.86
C LEU A 143 -0.90 -5.21 -4.43
N HIS A 144 -0.85 -5.42 -5.74
CA HIS A 144 -1.33 -6.65 -6.35
C HIS A 144 -0.49 -7.88 -5.95
N GLU A 145 0.83 -7.73 -5.84
CA GLU A 145 1.71 -8.80 -5.37
C GLU A 145 1.40 -9.16 -3.91
N LEU A 146 1.22 -8.15 -3.05
CA LEU A 146 0.82 -8.34 -1.66
C LEU A 146 -0.53 -9.06 -1.56
N LYS A 147 -1.53 -8.65 -2.34
CA LYS A 147 -2.85 -9.31 -2.42
C LYS A 147 -2.72 -10.78 -2.83
N ARG A 148 -1.88 -11.10 -3.81
CA ARG A 148 -1.65 -12.48 -4.24
C ARG A 148 -1.04 -13.32 -3.13
N ASN A 149 -0.06 -12.80 -2.40
CA ASN A 149 0.55 -13.51 -1.28
C ASN A 149 -0.44 -13.73 -0.13
N LEU A 150 -1.31 -12.77 0.19
CA LEU A 150 -2.32 -12.96 1.24
C LEU A 150 -3.33 -14.07 0.92
N ARG A 151 -3.53 -14.42 -0.36
CA ARG A 151 -4.38 -15.56 -0.75
C ARG A 151 -3.81 -16.91 -0.30
N THR A 152 -2.48 -17.03 -0.20
CA THR A 152 -1.84 -18.26 0.32
C THR A 152 -2.08 -18.42 1.82
N ALA A 153 -2.31 -17.32 2.54
CA ALA A 153 -2.60 -17.34 3.98
C ALA A 153 -3.90 -18.09 4.33
N ASN A 154 -4.95 -17.97 3.51
CA ASN A 154 -6.21 -18.71 3.74
C ASN A 154 -6.02 -20.23 3.58
N ILE A 155 -5.16 -20.64 2.62
CA ILE A 155 -4.77 -22.05 2.44
C ILE A 155 -4.00 -22.51 3.69
N LEU A 156 -3.04 -21.71 4.15
CA LEU A 156 -2.26 -22.00 5.35
C LEU A 156 -3.15 -22.17 6.59
N ALA A 157 -4.11 -21.27 6.81
CA ALA A 157 -5.06 -21.39 7.91
C ALA A 157 -5.89 -22.69 7.86
N SER A 158 -6.27 -23.12 6.65
CA SER A 158 -7.00 -24.38 6.46
C SER A 158 -6.14 -25.60 6.81
N ILE A 159 -4.86 -25.58 6.42
CA ILE A 159 -3.90 -26.64 6.78
C ILE A 159 -3.65 -26.64 8.29
N CYS A 160 -3.52 -25.47 8.93
CA CYS A 160 -3.38 -25.36 10.39
C CYS A 160 -4.56 -26.01 11.13
N ARG A 161 -5.79 -25.88 10.64
CA ARG A 161 -6.98 -26.55 11.23
C ARG A 161 -6.90 -28.07 11.09
N ILE A 162 -6.45 -28.58 9.94
CA ILE A 162 -6.27 -30.02 9.72
C ILE A 162 -5.22 -30.58 10.67
N GLU A 163 -4.09 -29.90 10.83
CA GLU A 163 -3.03 -30.31 11.76
C GLU A 163 -3.46 -30.16 13.22
N ALA A 164 -4.25 -29.15 13.57
CA ALA A 164 -4.80 -29.02 14.92
C ALA A 164 -5.63 -30.26 15.34
N CYS A 165 -6.38 -30.87 14.40
CA CYS A 165 -7.14 -32.09 14.64
C CYS A 165 -6.28 -33.35 14.87
N ARG A 166 -4.99 -33.29 14.54
CA ARG A 166 -4.04 -34.41 14.73
C ARG A 166 -3.32 -34.38 16.07
N VAL A 167 -3.47 -33.28 16.82
CA VAL A 167 -2.88 -33.11 18.15
C VAL A 167 -3.89 -33.50 19.23
N ASP A 168 -3.40 -33.84 20.41
CA ASP A 168 -4.25 -34.15 21.56
C ASP A 168 -5.29 -33.07 21.84
N VAL A 169 -6.48 -33.49 22.28
CA VAL A 169 -7.64 -32.62 22.54
C VAL A 169 -7.30 -31.45 23.47
N ALA A 170 -6.38 -31.67 24.43
CA ALA A 170 -5.90 -30.64 25.36
C ALA A 170 -5.21 -29.45 24.65
N ASN A 171 -4.57 -29.69 23.49
CA ASN A 171 -3.81 -28.68 22.74
C ASN A 171 -4.52 -28.24 21.44
N GLN A 172 -5.50 -29.00 20.97
CA GLN A 172 -6.26 -28.71 19.75
C GLN A 172 -6.90 -27.32 19.76
N ALA A 173 -7.43 -26.87 20.91
CA ALA A 173 -8.03 -25.54 21.06
C ALA A 173 -7.02 -24.41 20.77
N THR A 174 -5.80 -24.53 21.27
CA THR A 174 -4.72 -23.56 21.05
C THR A 174 -4.35 -23.44 19.58
N PHE A 175 -4.20 -24.57 18.88
CA PHE A 175 -3.81 -24.59 17.47
C PHE A 175 -4.95 -24.11 16.55
N ASN A 176 -6.20 -24.40 16.91
CA ASN A 176 -7.37 -23.83 16.22
C ASN A 176 -7.48 -22.32 16.41
N ASP A 177 -7.18 -21.79 17.61
CA ASP A 177 -7.16 -20.33 17.83
C ASP A 177 -6.10 -19.64 16.96
N VAL A 178 -4.91 -20.23 16.84
CA VAL A 178 -3.85 -19.75 15.94
C VAL A 178 -4.34 -19.72 14.49
N ALA A 179 -4.94 -20.81 14.01
CA ALA A 179 -5.45 -20.87 12.64
C ALA A 179 -6.52 -19.81 12.37
N ASN A 180 -7.45 -19.61 13.31
CA ASN A 180 -8.51 -18.61 13.20
C ASN A 180 -7.96 -17.18 13.23
N ARG A 181 -6.94 -16.90 14.05
CA ARG A 181 -6.26 -15.60 14.08
C ARG A 181 -5.53 -15.31 12.77
N VAL A 182 -4.76 -16.27 12.24
CA VAL A 182 -4.07 -16.09 10.95
C VAL A 182 -5.05 -15.80 9.83
N ASP A 183 -6.15 -16.56 9.75
CA ASP A 183 -7.21 -16.38 8.75
C ASP A 183 -7.87 -15.00 8.88
N ASN A 184 -8.28 -14.62 10.09
CA ASN A 184 -8.92 -13.33 10.36
C ASN A 184 -8.00 -12.16 10.00
N VAL A 185 -6.76 -12.18 10.47
CA VAL A 185 -5.83 -11.08 10.23
C VAL A 185 -5.44 -11.00 8.75
N ALA A 186 -5.23 -12.13 8.07
CA ALA A 186 -5.00 -12.13 6.62
C ALA A 186 -6.19 -11.54 5.85
N ASN A 187 -7.43 -11.83 6.28
CA ASN A 187 -8.64 -11.26 5.69
C ASN A 187 -8.74 -9.75 5.91
N LEU A 188 -8.42 -9.26 7.12
CA LEU A 188 -8.39 -7.83 7.43
C LEU A 188 -7.35 -7.11 6.57
N ILE A 189 -6.14 -7.65 6.44
CA ILE A 189 -5.10 -7.05 5.60
C ILE A 189 -5.55 -7.02 4.13
N ARG A 190 -6.10 -8.13 3.63
CA ARG A 190 -6.60 -8.22 2.27
C ARG A 190 -7.69 -7.18 1.99
N GLN A 191 -8.63 -6.99 2.92
CA GLN A 191 -9.66 -5.95 2.78
C GLN A 191 -9.05 -4.55 2.68
N ARG A 192 -8.01 -4.25 3.46
CA ARG A 192 -7.29 -2.96 3.43
C ARG A 192 -6.55 -2.77 2.11
N VAL A 193 -5.91 -3.82 1.61
CA VAL A 193 -5.24 -3.83 0.29
C VAL A 193 -6.25 -3.70 -0.85
N ASP A 194 -7.41 -4.36 -0.77
CA ASP A 194 -8.48 -4.25 -1.76
C ASP A 194 -9.06 -2.84 -1.82
N ASN A 195 -9.27 -2.20 -0.66
CA ASN A 195 -9.66 -0.80 -0.59
C ASN A 195 -8.61 0.10 -1.25
N ALA A 196 -7.33 -0.15 -1.00
CA ALA A 196 -6.24 0.60 -1.61
C ALA A 196 -6.21 0.45 -3.13
N ILE A 197 -6.38 -0.76 -3.66
CA ILE A 197 -6.42 -1.05 -5.11
C ILE A 197 -7.63 -0.37 -5.77
N ALA A 198 -8.82 -0.45 -5.16
CA ALA A 198 -10.04 0.15 -5.71
C ALA A 198 -9.94 1.67 -5.91
N LEU A 199 -9.08 2.35 -5.13
CA LEU A 199 -8.81 3.78 -5.30
C LEU A 199 -8.04 4.09 -6.59
N PHE A 200 -7.22 3.16 -7.08
CA PHE A 200 -6.53 3.29 -8.37
C PHE A 200 -7.50 3.00 -9.52
N ASP A 201 -8.33 1.96 -9.43
CA ASP A 201 -9.34 1.61 -10.45
C ASP A 201 -10.41 2.70 -10.62
N GLY A 202 -10.81 3.35 -9.53
CA GLY A 202 -11.72 4.50 -9.56
C GLY A 202 -11.12 5.76 -10.19
N SER A 203 -9.79 5.82 -10.37
CA SER A 203 -9.10 6.96 -10.99
C SER A 203 -8.94 6.82 -12.51
N SER A 204 -8.85 5.59 -13.02
CA SER A 204 -8.82 5.28 -14.45
C SER A 204 -10.21 5.40 -15.11
N GLY A 205 -11.30 5.23 -14.35
CA GLY A 205 -12.67 5.38 -14.85
C GLY A 205 -13.11 6.81 -15.26
N GLN A 206 -12.31 7.85 -14.98
CA GLN A 206 -12.60 9.22 -15.43
C GLN A 206 -11.98 9.58 -16.80
N GLU A 207 -11.21 8.68 -17.42
CA GLU A 207 -10.63 8.90 -18.75
C GLU A 207 -11.58 8.57 -19.93
N ALA A 208 -12.75 7.96 -19.66
CA ALA A 208 -13.65 7.45 -20.70
C ALA A 208 -14.95 8.27 -20.91
N ALA A 209 -15.06 9.50 -20.40
CA ALA A 209 -16.26 10.35 -20.55
C ALA A 209 -15.96 11.83 -20.86
#